data_AF-M3EV79-F1
#
_entry.id   AF-M3EV79-F1
#
_cell.length_a   1.000
_cell.length_b   1.000
_cell.length_c   1.000
_cell.angle_alpha   90.00
_cell.angle_beta   90.00
_cell.angle_gamma   90.00
#
_symmetry.space_group_name_H-M   'P 1'
#
loop_
_entity.id
_entity.type
_entity.pdbx_description
1 polymer ?
#
loop_
_entity_poly.entity_id
_entity_poly.type
_entity_poly.pdbx_seq_one_letter_code
_entity_poly.pdbx_strand_id
1 'polypeptide(L)'
;MSGQMQLADAYDLVYSAAARMMWVEETRVWRPDSPGGGWPEERREAWRELEAALSVSEAPAPQAGEPSDPVRHLISRRAAGPVDRPITFAEAVAEWTALLIEDPGPYEPRMEPYPDDFMVPGRAVVIPEGHMMVLTRPLDELVHRLAAGRPAVTIGADTAELSRLLHEAADELRAAIGKPTPTPHPVGTVDVARVFHRPSDVDDLQTRYETMSRAAWRASENLPSLKDMRDHGDFSVNPATTIAADDLQNLLAGRSGLYWRERHETIDPRVHTLLGVAWTEGRPDPRPITGTAKGFHRSVELGRKPRAPHANEHRIFREKGNPENVAISAVRAEILAELLDEYAARIHPGAQCGVVHLSAYDLTDFVAQGIGRELRETYGF
;
A
#
# COMPACT_ATOMS: atom_id res chain seq x y z
N MET A 1 11.99 34.99 -4.29
CA MET A 1 11.14 33.85 -4.68
C MET A 1 9.88 34.41 -5.31
N SER A 2 9.49 33.96 -6.50
CA SER A 2 8.29 34.46 -7.20
C SER A 2 7.02 34.03 -6.47
N GLY A 3 5.95 34.85 -6.52
CA GLY A 3 4.68 34.54 -5.86
C GLY A 3 4.04 33.23 -6.34
N GLN A 4 4.33 32.80 -7.58
CA GLN A 4 3.88 31.52 -8.13
C GLN A 4 4.52 30.32 -7.44
N MET A 5 5.79 30.41 -7.03
CA MET A 5 6.46 29.33 -6.31
C MET A 5 5.91 29.18 -4.88
N GLN A 6 5.60 30.30 -4.23
CA GLN A 6 4.94 30.29 -2.91
C GLN A 6 3.55 29.66 -2.97
N LEU A 7 2.79 29.93 -4.04
CA LEU A 7 1.48 29.33 -4.25
C LEU A 7 1.59 27.81 -4.50
N ALA A 8 2.56 27.37 -5.31
CA ALA A 8 2.80 25.95 -5.57
C ALA A 8 3.17 25.20 -4.28
N ASP A 9 4.05 25.78 -3.46
CA ASP A 9 4.45 25.19 -2.19
C ASP A 9 3.26 25.14 -1.20
N ALA A 10 2.44 26.20 -1.14
CA ALA A 10 1.22 26.20 -0.34
C ALA A 10 0.21 25.14 -0.81
N TYR A 11 0.07 24.97 -2.13
CA TYR A 11 -0.77 23.92 -2.72
C TYR A 11 -0.29 22.53 -2.29
N ASP A 12 0.99 22.23 -2.47
CA ASP A 12 1.55 20.91 -2.13
C ASP A 12 1.42 20.59 -0.63
N LEU A 13 1.54 21.60 0.24
CA LEU A 13 1.35 21.44 1.70
C LEU A 13 -0.11 21.10 2.03
N VAL A 14 -1.07 21.84 1.48
CA VAL A 14 -2.51 21.58 1.71
C VAL A 14 -2.91 20.24 1.10
N TYR A 15 -2.42 19.92 -0.11
CA TYR A 15 -2.61 18.63 -0.75
C TYR A 15 -2.14 17.49 0.15
N SER A 16 -0.89 17.56 0.63
CA SER A 16 -0.30 16.52 1.47
C SER A 16 -1.07 16.32 2.77
N ALA A 17 -1.45 17.42 3.44
CA ALA A 17 -2.22 17.37 4.68
C ALA A 17 -3.63 16.78 4.48
N ALA A 18 -4.32 17.20 3.42
CA ALA A 18 -5.66 16.74 3.10
C ALA A 18 -5.67 15.26 2.64
N ALA A 19 -4.73 14.87 1.79
CA ALA A 19 -4.56 13.49 1.36
C ALA A 19 -4.19 12.57 2.53
N ARG A 20 -3.34 13.04 3.47
CA ARG A 20 -3.05 12.34 4.72
C ARG A 20 -4.31 12.14 5.55
N MET A 21 -5.13 13.19 5.73
CA MET A 21 -6.38 13.10 6.48
C MET A 21 -7.30 12.03 5.88
N MET A 22 -7.40 11.97 4.55
CA MET A 22 -8.15 10.91 3.89
C MET A 22 -7.53 9.54 4.10
N TRP A 23 -6.23 9.39 3.92
CA TRP A 23 -5.51 8.11 4.05
C TRP A 23 -5.62 7.49 5.46
N VAL A 24 -5.55 8.29 6.52
CA VAL A 24 -5.68 7.78 7.90
C VAL A 24 -7.11 7.34 8.23
N GLU A 25 -8.10 7.80 7.46
CA GLU A 25 -9.42 7.20 7.45
C GLU A 25 -9.34 5.92 6.62
N GLU A 26 -8.87 4.85 7.26
CA GLU A 26 -8.58 3.52 6.69
C GLU A 26 -9.77 2.85 6.01
N THR A 27 -10.97 3.44 6.10
CA THR A 27 -12.20 2.92 5.49
C THR A 27 -12.82 3.96 4.57
N ARG A 28 -13.23 3.54 3.37
CA ARG A 28 -13.85 4.41 2.33
C ARG A 28 -15.31 4.78 2.63
N VAL A 29 -15.67 5.02 3.89
CA VAL A 29 -17.07 5.21 4.34
C VAL A 29 -17.81 6.40 3.71
N TRP A 30 -17.09 7.33 3.07
CA TRP A 30 -17.69 8.42 2.29
C TRP A 30 -18.11 8.01 0.88
N ARG A 31 -17.57 6.91 0.33
CA ARG A 31 -17.87 6.45 -1.03
C ARG A 31 -19.18 5.64 -1.08
N PRO A 32 -19.95 5.71 -2.19
CA PRO A 32 -21.25 5.03 -2.30
C PRO A 32 -21.20 3.50 -2.27
N ASP A 33 -20.07 2.92 -2.69
CA ASP A 33 -19.81 1.48 -2.79
C ASP A 33 -19.29 0.87 -1.48
N SER A 34 -19.06 1.69 -0.44
CA SER A 34 -18.56 1.19 0.84
C SER A 34 -19.65 0.48 1.65
N PRO A 35 -19.40 -0.74 2.14
CA PRO A 35 -20.39 -1.53 2.89
C PRO A 35 -20.76 -0.98 4.28
N GLY A 36 -20.35 0.23 4.64
CA GLY A 36 -20.63 0.88 5.93
C GLY A 36 -21.44 2.18 5.78
N GLY A 37 -22.75 2.11 5.97
CA GLY A 37 -23.65 3.27 6.01
C GLY A 37 -23.62 4.06 7.33
N GLY A 38 -22.42 4.41 7.83
CA GLY A 38 -22.26 4.98 9.18
C GLY A 38 -22.20 6.51 9.24
N TRP A 39 -21.77 7.18 8.17
CA TRP A 39 -21.59 8.63 8.18
C TRP A 39 -22.84 9.40 7.73
N PRO A 40 -23.15 10.55 8.37
CA PRO A 40 -24.16 11.48 7.86
C PRO A 40 -23.86 11.90 6.41
N GLU A 41 -24.91 12.13 5.62
CA GLU A 41 -24.76 12.46 4.19
C GLU A 41 -23.91 13.72 3.96
N GLU A 42 -24.06 14.72 4.81
CA GLU A 42 -23.28 15.96 4.75
C GLU A 42 -21.77 15.71 4.87
N ARG A 43 -21.37 14.82 5.79
CA ARG A 43 -19.96 14.42 5.96
C ARG A 43 -19.46 13.66 4.74
N ARG A 44 -20.28 12.73 4.20
CA ARG A 44 -19.92 11.99 2.99
C ARG A 44 -19.76 12.90 1.78
N GLU A 45 -20.67 13.86 1.60
CA GLU A 45 -20.59 14.86 0.53
C GLU A 45 -19.32 15.71 0.64
N ALA A 46 -19.03 16.25 1.82
CA ALA A 46 -17.83 17.05 2.04
C ALA A 46 -16.53 16.28 1.73
N TRP A 47 -16.48 15.01 2.09
CA TRP A 47 -15.32 14.15 1.81
C TRP A 47 -15.21 13.76 0.33
N ARG A 48 -16.34 13.51 -0.36
CA ARG A 48 -16.35 13.29 -1.81
C ARG A 48 -15.93 14.54 -2.59
N GLU A 49 -16.32 15.73 -2.12
CA GLU A 49 -15.85 17.00 -2.69
C GLU A 49 -14.33 17.17 -2.53
N LEU A 50 -13.79 16.82 -1.36
CA LEU A 50 -12.35 16.83 -1.13
C LEU A 50 -11.62 15.84 -2.03
N GLU A 51 -12.11 14.60 -2.11
CA GLU A 51 -11.58 13.56 -2.99
C GLU A 51 -11.51 14.05 -4.44
N ALA A 52 -12.61 14.61 -4.95
CA ALA A 52 -12.66 15.14 -6.31
C ALA A 52 -11.68 16.31 -6.52
N ALA A 53 -11.46 17.16 -5.50
CA ALA A 53 -10.50 18.25 -5.59
C ALA A 53 -9.04 17.77 -5.62
N LEU A 54 -8.72 16.70 -4.88
CA LEU A 54 -7.38 16.10 -4.83
C LEU A 54 -7.06 15.31 -6.11
N SER A 55 -8.03 14.60 -6.70
CA SER A 55 -7.80 13.79 -7.91
C SER A 55 -7.48 14.61 -9.15
N VAL A 56 -7.69 15.94 -9.15
CA VAL A 56 -7.30 16.81 -10.27
C VAL A 56 -5.80 16.76 -10.54
N SER A 57 -4.97 16.61 -9.50
CA SER A 57 -3.51 16.53 -9.61
C SER A 57 -2.99 15.25 -10.25
N GLU A 58 -3.85 14.27 -10.54
CA GLU A 58 -3.44 12.97 -11.08
C GLU A 58 -3.33 12.96 -12.61
N ALA A 59 -3.83 14.01 -13.28
CA ALA A 59 -3.69 14.17 -14.71
C ALA A 59 -2.25 14.57 -15.11
N PRO A 60 -1.81 14.27 -16.35
CA PRO A 60 -2.48 13.47 -17.38
C PRO A 60 -2.24 11.96 -17.22
N ALA A 61 -3.02 11.17 -17.96
CA ALA A 61 -2.85 9.71 -18.06
C ALA A 61 -1.47 9.33 -18.65
N PRO A 62 -0.90 8.18 -18.27
CA PRO A 62 0.43 7.76 -18.73
C PRO A 62 0.45 7.49 -20.24
N GLN A 63 1.53 7.91 -20.90
CA GLN A 63 1.76 7.72 -22.33
C GLN A 63 2.78 6.63 -22.64
N ALA A 64 2.77 6.17 -23.89
CA ALA A 64 3.74 5.20 -24.40
C ALA A 64 5.17 5.76 -24.32
N GLY A 65 6.10 4.95 -23.82
CA GLY A 65 7.52 5.29 -23.66
C GLY A 65 7.83 6.18 -22.46
N GLU A 66 6.84 6.60 -21.66
CA GLU A 66 7.10 7.40 -20.46
C GLU A 66 7.73 6.56 -19.34
N PRO A 67 8.65 7.12 -18.54
CA PRO A 67 9.16 6.43 -17.37
C PRO A 67 8.07 6.29 -16.29
N SER A 68 8.15 5.24 -15.49
CA SER A 68 7.26 5.03 -14.35
C SER A 68 7.55 6.08 -13.27
N ASP A 69 6.63 7.03 -13.11
CA ASP A 69 6.60 7.96 -11.97
C ASP A 69 6.16 7.27 -10.64
N PRO A 70 7.06 7.09 -9.65
CA PRO A 70 6.77 6.41 -8.38
C PRO A 70 5.61 6.97 -7.56
N VAL A 71 5.21 8.23 -7.81
CA VAL A 71 4.15 8.90 -7.03
C VAL A 71 2.74 8.48 -7.46
N ARG A 72 2.59 7.88 -8.64
CA ARG A 72 1.29 7.53 -9.26
C ARG A 72 1.28 6.21 -10.02
N HIS A 73 2.42 5.56 -10.19
CA HIS A 73 2.57 4.30 -10.92
C HIS A 73 3.24 3.22 -10.09
N LEU A 74 2.99 1.96 -10.48
CA LEU A 74 3.84 0.85 -10.08
C LEU A 74 5.23 0.98 -10.71
N ILE A 75 6.25 0.62 -9.93
CA ILE A 75 7.66 0.56 -10.35
C ILE A 75 8.02 -0.87 -10.76
N SER A 76 7.36 -1.87 -10.18
CA SER A 76 7.64 -3.28 -10.45
C SER A 76 7.22 -3.76 -11.83
N ARG A 77 6.28 -3.06 -12.48
CA ARG A 77 5.70 -3.50 -13.76
C ARG A 77 5.31 -2.34 -14.68
N ARG A 78 5.12 -2.70 -15.96
CA ARG A 78 4.64 -1.83 -17.05
C ARG A 78 3.50 -2.53 -17.80
N ALA A 79 2.70 -1.77 -18.55
CA ALA A 79 1.48 -2.26 -19.19
C ALA A 79 1.75 -3.48 -20.06
N ALA A 80 0.93 -4.52 -19.90
CA ALA A 80 0.99 -5.70 -20.75
C ALA A 80 0.50 -5.36 -22.18
N GLY A 81 1.21 -5.82 -23.21
CA GLY A 81 0.82 -5.66 -24.61
C GLY A 81 1.83 -4.85 -25.44
N PRO A 82 1.42 -4.34 -26.62
CA PRO A 82 2.33 -3.69 -27.56
C PRO A 82 2.75 -2.27 -27.15
N VAL A 83 2.14 -1.71 -26.10
CA VAL A 83 2.38 -0.33 -25.66
C VAL A 83 3.14 -0.36 -24.35
N ASP A 84 4.44 -0.13 -24.44
CA ASP A 84 5.31 0.00 -23.28
C ASP A 84 5.02 1.32 -22.54
N ARG A 85 4.17 1.29 -21.51
CA ARG A 85 3.81 2.47 -20.71
C ARG A 85 3.73 2.14 -19.20
N PRO A 86 3.84 3.15 -18.32
CA PRO A 86 3.56 2.97 -16.90
C PRO A 86 2.13 2.49 -16.65
N ILE A 87 1.95 1.74 -15.55
CA ILE A 87 0.63 1.32 -15.04
C ILE A 87 0.31 2.17 -13.82
N THR A 88 -0.89 2.76 -13.80
CA THR A 88 -1.38 3.50 -12.62
C THR A 88 -1.78 2.56 -11.49
N PHE A 89 -1.80 3.07 -10.26
CA PHE A 89 -2.28 2.30 -9.11
C PHE A 89 -3.70 1.77 -9.32
N ALA A 90 -4.60 2.59 -9.86
CA ALA A 90 -5.98 2.19 -10.13
C ALA A 90 -6.09 1.08 -11.20
N GLU A 91 -5.29 1.16 -12.27
CA GLU A 91 -5.23 0.11 -13.29
C GLU A 91 -4.74 -1.21 -12.69
N ALA A 92 -3.71 -1.18 -11.84
CA ALA A 92 -3.19 -2.36 -11.18
C ALA A 92 -4.21 -3.03 -10.26
N VAL A 93 -4.90 -2.23 -9.42
CA VAL A 93 -5.96 -2.72 -8.54
C VAL A 93 -7.11 -3.33 -9.34
N ALA A 94 -7.53 -2.69 -10.44
CA ALA A 94 -8.59 -3.20 -11.29
C ALA A 94 -8.22 -4.55 -11.92
N GLU A 95 -6.98 -4.68 -12.43
CA GLU A 95 -6.47 -5.92 -13.02
C GLU A 95 -6.40 -7.04 -11.97
N TRP A 96 -5.79 -6.79 -10.81
CA TRP A 96 -5.68 -7.80 -9.75
C TRP A 96 -7.04 -8.19 -9.18
N THR A 97 -7.97 -7.25 -9.07
CA THR A 97 -9.35 -7.54 -8.65
C THR A 97 -10.05 -8.45 -9.66
N ALA A 98 -9.90 -8.19 -10.96
CA ALA A 98 -10.45 -9.06 -12.00
C ALA A 98 -9.86 -10.48 -11.92
N LEU A 99 -8.54 -10.60 -11.73
CA LEU A 99 -7.88 -11.89 -11.56
C LEU A 99 -8.39 -12.65 -10.33
N LEU A 100 -8.61 -11.97 -9.21
CA LEU A 100 -9.14 -12.58 -7.98
C LEU A 100 -10.60 -13.04 -8.12
N ILE A 101 -11.42 -12.33 -8.90
CA ILE A 101 -12.81 -12.75 -9.20
C ILE A 101 -12.83 -14.06 -10.01
N GLU A 102 -11.89 -14.20 -10.94
CA GLU A 102 -11.76 -15.39 -11.80
C GLU A 102 -10.96 -16.53 -11.13
N ASP A 103 -10.40 -16.31 -9.95
CA ASP A 103 -9.53 -17.27 -9.27
C ASP A 103 -10.33 -18.50 -8.80
N PRO A 104 -10.07 -19.70 -9.36
CA PRO A 104 -10.78 -20.91 -8.96
C PRO A 104 -10.35 -21.42 -7.57
N GLY A 105 -9.39 -20.76 -6.92
CA GLY A 105 -8.86 -21.14 -5.63
C GLY A 105 -7.87 -22.32 -5.70
N PRO A 106 -7.20 -22.61 -4.56
CA PRO A 106 -6.17 -23.64 -4.50
C PRO A 106 -6.71 -25.08 -4.48
N TYR A 107 -8.01 -25.25 -4.20
CA TYR A 107 -8.62 -26.55 -3.97
C TYR A 107 -9.55 -26.98 -5.10
N GLU A 108 -9.65 -28.29 -5.28
CA GLU A 108 -10.63 -28.94 -6.14
C GLU A 108 -11.34 -30.04 -5.34
N PRO A 109 -12.68 -30.02 -5.29
CA PRO A 109 -13.43 -31.09 -4.63
C PRO A 109 -13.31 -32.37 -5.45
N ARG A 110 -12.98 -33.49 -4.79
CA ARG A 110 -12.94 -34.82 -5.40
C ARG A 110 -13.72 -35.82 -4.56
N MET A 111 -14.22 -36.84 -5.25
CA MET A 111 -14.98 -37.92 -4.65
C MET A 111 -14.14 -39.21 -4.69
N GLU A 112 -13.15 -39.40 -3.81
CA GLU A 112 -12.41 -40.67 -3.74
C GLU A 112 -11.47 -40.78 -2.51
N PRO A 113 -11.63 -41.78 -1.60
CA PRO A 113 -12.78 -42.67 -1.37
C PRO A 113 -13.96 -42.01 -0.64
N TYR A 114 -13.82 -40.75 -0.20
CA TYR A 114 -14.87 -39.90 0.41
C TYR A 114 -14.77 -38.49 -0.19
N PRO A 115 -15.83 -37.65 -0.11
CA PRO A 115 -15.74 -36.25 -0.50
C PRO A 115 -14.64 -35.54 0.29
N ASP A 116 -13.65 -35.00 -0.40
CA ASP A 116 -12.60 -34.18 0.20
C ASP A 116 -12.09 -33.14 -0.82
N ASP A 117 -11.42 -32.11 -0.31
CA ASP A 117 -10.78 -31.07 -1.11
C ASP A 117 -9.31 -31.42 -1.32
N PHE A 118 -8.83 -31.34 -2.55
CA PHE A 118 -7.44 -31.61 -2.90
C PHE A 118 -6.77 -30.36 -3.45
N MET A 119 -5.51 -30.16 -3.08
CA MET A 119 -4.70 -29.12 -3.71
C MET A 119 -4.36 -29.52 -5.14
N VAL A 120 -4.46 -28.56 -6.06
CA VAL A 120 -4.18 -28.81 -7.48
C VAL A 120 -2.83 -28.21 -7.88
N PRO A 121 -1.88 -29.02 -8.38
CA PRO A 121 -0.61 -28.50 -8.94
C PRO A 121 -0.85 -27.43 -10.00
N GLY A 122 -0.11 -26.33 -9.91
CA GLY A 122 -0.28 -25.16 -10.80
C GLY A 122 -1.44 -24.23 -10.44
N ARG A 123 -2.33 -24.62 -9.53
CA ARG A 123 -3.40 -23.76 -8.98
C ARG A 123 -3.18 -23.39 -7.51
N ALA A 124 -2.37 -24.15 -6.78
CA ALA A 124 -2.05 -23.90 -5.39
C ALA A 124 -0.54 -23.75 -5.18
N VAL A 125 -0.19 -22.97 -4.16
CA VAL A 125 1.15 -22.85 -3.60
C VAL A 125 1.07 -23.19 -2.12
N VAL A 126 1.89 -24.14 -1.69
CA VAL A 126 2.05 -24.49 -0.27
C VAL A 126 3.18 -23.65 0.30
N ILE A 127 2.89 -22.93 1.39
CA ILE A 127 3.84 -22.03 2.05
C ILE A 127 3.89 -22.40 3.53
N PRO A 128 5.07 -22.57 4.13
CA PRO A 128 5.15 -22.74 5.58
C PRO A 128 4.56 -21.53 6.32
N GLU A 129 3.73 -21.74 7.34
CA GLU A 129 2.94 -20.67 7.99
C GLU A 129 3.85 -19.51 8.47
N GLY A 130 4.96 -19.85 9.13
CA GLY A 130 5.92 -18.84 9.59
C GLY A 130 6.66 -18.11 8.46
N HIS A 131 6.74 -18.70 7.26
CA HIS A 131 7.27 -18.00 6.08
C HIS A 131 6.19 -17.10 5.46
N MET A 132 4.93 -17.53 5.44
CA MET A 132 3.81 -16.69 5.00
C MET A 132 3.74 -15.39 5.81
N MET A 133 3.91 -15.45 7.13
CA MET A 133 4.00 -14.25 7.99
C MET A 133 5.13 -13.28 7.59
N VAL A 134 6.24 -13.82 7.10
CA VAL A 134 7.39 -13.03 6.65
C VAL A 134 7.11 -12.40 5.29
N LEU A 135 6.44 -13.11 4.39
CA LEU A 135 6.07 -12.63 3.06
C LEU A 135 5.00 -11.53 3.09
N THR A 136 4.07 -11.57 4.04
CA THR A 136 2.96 -10.59 4.10
C THR A 136 3.29 -9.34 4.91
N ARG A 137 4.22 -9.40 5.87
CA ARG A 137 4.63 -8.22 6.67
C ARG A 137 5.11 -7.02 5.83
N PRO A 138 5.85 -7.20 4.72
CA PRO A 138 6.18 -6.12 3.80
C PRO A 138 4.98 -5.34 3.23
N LEU A 139 3.80 -5.97 3.16
CA LEU A 139 2.60 -5.33 2.61
C LEU A 139 2.16 -4.15 3.47
N ASP A 140 2.20 -4.29 4.80
CA ASP A 140 1.86 -3.19 5.71
C ASP A 140 2.85 -2.03 5.57
N GLU A 141 4.13 -2.34 5.34
CA GLU A 141 5.15 -1.33 5.05
C GLU A 141 4.90 -0.62 3.72
N LEU A 142 4.57 -1.38 2.68
CA LEU A 142 4.25 -0.87 1.36
C LEU A 142 3.06 0.11 1.44
N VAL A 143 2.01 -0.24 2.18
CA VAL A 143 0.85 0.63 2.46
C VAL A 143 1.29 1.97 3.05
N HIS A 144 2.20 1.94 4.04
CA HIS A 144 2.68 3.18 4.65
C HIS A 144 3.58 3.99 3.72
N ARG A 145 4.39 3.36 2.87
CA ARG A 145 5.23 4.04 1.88
C ARG A 145 4.43 4.68 0.75
N LEU A 146 3.28 4.08 0.44
CA LEU A 146 2.31 4.56 -0.55
C LEU A 146 1.22 5.45 0.06
N ALA A 147 1.34 5.83 1.33
CA ALA A 147 0.35 6.67 1.96
C ALA A 147 0.17 7.99 1.18
N ALA A 148 -1.07 8.30 0.81
CA ALA A 148 -1.38 9.49 0.02
C ALA A 148 -0.96 10.76 0.76
N GLY A 149 -0.34 11.71 0.05
CA GLY A 149 0.22 12.92 0.62
C GLY A 149 1.56 12.74 1.34
N ARG A 150 2.14 11.54 1.34
CA ARG A 150 3.47 11.31 1.93
C ARG A 150 4.52 12.20 1.23
N PRO A 151 5.37 12.91 1.97
CA PRO A 151 6.41 13.76 1.41
C PRO A 151 7.49 12.99 0.64
N ALA A 152 8.20 13.72 -0.20
CA ALA A 152 9.31 13.17 -0.97
C ALA A 152 10.41 12.57 -0.09
N VAL A 153 10.99 11.47 -0.55
CA VAL A 153 12.05 10.75 0.17
C VAL A 153 13.05 10.14 -0.83
N THR A 154 14.32 10.08 -0.41
CA THR A 154 15.36 9.29 -1.09
C THR A 154 15.82 8.18 -0.17
N ILE A 155 15.74 6.94 -0.63
CA ILE A 155 16.05 5.76 0.18
C ILE A 155 17.56 5.64 0.41
N GLY A 156 17.94 5.36 1.66
CA GLY A 156 19.32 5.22 2.09
C GLY A 156 19.99 3.96 1.53
N ALA A 157 21.32 3.90 1.64
CA ALA A 157 22.10 2.78 1.10
C ALA A 157 21.86 1.44 1.84
N ASP A 158 21.52 1.51 3.13
CA ASP A 158 21.43 0.33 4.00
C ASP A 158 20.19 -0.55 3.72
N THR A 159 19.40 -0.25 2.70
CA THR A 159 18.18 -1.01 2.34
C THR A 159 18.41 -2.11 1.30
N ALA A 160 19.60 -2.14 0.69
CA ALA A 160 19.96 -3.03 -0.43
C ALA A 160 19.64 -4.51 -0.15
N GLU A 161 19.95 -4.95 1.06
CA GLU A 161 19.80 -6.35 1.45
C GLU A 161 18.32 -6.77 1.49
N LEU A 162 17.45 -5.96 2.10
CA LEU A 162 16.02 -6.26 2.14
C LEU A 162 15.40 -6.17 0.73
N SER A 163 15.77 -5.15 -0.05
CA SER A 163 15.33 -4.99 -1.44
C SER A 163 15.58 -6.27 -2.25
N ARG A 164 16.81 -6.79 -2.20
CA ARG A 164 17.17 -8.07 -2.85
C ARG A 164 16.37 -9.26 -2.32
N LEU A 165 16.25 -9.41 -0.99
CA LEU A 165 15.55 -10.55 -0.38
C LEU A 165 14.06 -10.61 -0.74
N LEU A 166 13.41 -9.45 -0.85
CA LEU A 166 12.00 -9.37 -1.26
C LEU A 166 11.82 -9.81 -2.71
N HIS A 167 12.72 -9.37 -3.60
CA HIS A 167 12.72 -9.78 -4.99
C HIS A 167 12.97 -11.29 -5.15
N GLU A 168 13.93 -11.84 -4.39
CA GLU A 168 14.17 -13.29 -4.35
C GLU A 168 12.94 -14.06 -3.84
N ALA A 169 12.25 -13.54 -2.83
CA ALA A 169 11.02 -14.14 -2.32
C ALA A 169 9.88 -14.09 -3.36
N ALA A 170 9.79 -13.02 -4.16
CA ALA A 170 8.87 -12.93 -5.28
C ALA A 170 9.18 -14.00 -6.35
N ASP A 171 10.44 -14.17 -6.73
CA ASP A 171 10.87 -15.22 -7.65
C ASP A 171 10.62 -16.63 -7.09
N GLU A 172 10.75 -16.85 -5.78
CA GLU A 172 10.42 -18.15 -5.15
C GLU A 172 8.93 -18.48 -5.24
N LEU A 173 8.05 -17.49 -5.04
CA LEU A 173 6.60 -17.65 -5.26
C LEU A 173 6.29 -17.98 -6.72
N ARG A 174 6.91 -17.28 -7.66
CA ARG A 174 6.76 -17.52 -9.11
C ARG A 174 7.26 -18.91 -9.51
N ALA A 175 8.38 -19.35 -8.95
CA ALA A 175 8.90 -20.70 -9.17
C ALA A 175 7.91 -21.77 -8.70
N ALA A 176 7.24 -21.56 -7.57
CA ALA A 176 6.26 -22.51 -7.03
C ALA A 176 4.99 -22.64 -7.89
N ILE A 177 4.64 -21.63 -8.69
CA ILE A 177 3.53 -21.70 -9.67
C ILE A 177 4.00 -22.12 -11.08
N GLY A 178 5.25 -22.57 -11.24
CA GLY A 178 5.76 -23.08 -12.51
C GLY A 178 6.40 -22.02 -13.42
N LYS A 179 6.77 -20.85 -12.89
CA LYS A 179 7.58 -19.82 -13.57
C LYS A 179 8.98 -19.73 -12.92
N PRO A 180 9.86 -20.73 -13.12
CA PRO A 180 11.11 -20.86 -12.35
C PRO A 180 12.23 -19.91 -12.78
N THR A 181 12.09 -19.23 -13.91
CA THR A 181 13.12 -18.31 -14.41
C THR A 181 13.11 -17.03 -13.56
N PRO A 182 14.21 -16.72 -12.85
CA PRO A 182 14.31 -15.48 -12.09
C PRO A 182 14.11 -14.28 -13.00
N THR A 183 13.31 -13.34 -12.51
CA THR A 183 13.12 -12.06 -13.20
C THR A 183 14.29 -11.13 -12.87
N PRO A 184 14.70 -10.20 -13.76
CA PRO A 184 15.69 -9.23 -13.34
C PRO A 184 15.04 -8.19 -12.41
N HIS A 185 15.82 -7.71 -11.43
CA HIS A 185 15.32 -6.76 -10.43
C HIS A 185 14.65 -5.54 -11.07
N PRO A 186 13.45 -5.11 -10.64
CA PRO A 186 12.66 -4.11 -11.36
C PRO A 186 13.38 -2.77 -11.61
N VAL A 187 14.18 -2.31 -10.65
CA VAL A 187 14.97 -1.06 -10.79
C VAL A 187 16.02 -1.13 -11.92
N GLY A 188 16.42 -2.33 -12.34
CA GLY A 188 17.35 -2.53 -13.46
C GLY A 188 16.66 -2.70 -14.82
N THR A 189 15.34 -2.82 -14.85
CA THR A 189 14.57 -3.16 -16.06
C THR A 189 13.47 -2.17 -16.41
N VAL A 190 12.93 -1.48 -15.42
CA VAL A 190 11.90 -0.46 -15.58
C VAL A 190 12.57 0.90 -15.61
N ASP A 191 12.25 1.71 -16.63
CA ASP A 191 12.64 3.11 -16.66
C ASP A 191 11.82 3.88 -15.62
N VAL A 192 12.49 4.44 -14.61
CA VAL A 192 11.87 5.14 -13.48
C VAL A 192 12.16 6.62 -13.58
N ALA A 193 11.13 7.45 -13.40
CA ALA A 193 11.27 8.89 -13.53
C ALA A 193 12.23 9.44 -12.45
N ARG A 194 13.07 10.40 -12.82
CA ARG A 194 13.95 11.14 -11.88
C ARG A 194 13.38 12.49 -11.46
N VAL A 195 12.38 12.96 -12.19
CA VAL A 195 11.61 14.16 -11.92
C VAL A 195 10.16 13.73 -11.83
N PHE A 196 9.52 14.06 -10.72
CA PHE A 196 8.18 13.59 -10.38
C PHE A 196 7.16 14.69 -10.63
N HIS A 197 5.95 14.31 -11.02
CA HIS A 197 4.84 15.25 -11.12
C HIS A 197 4.47 15.72 -9.71
N ARG A 198 4.62 17.02 -9.46
CA ARG A 198 4.16 17.64 -8.22
C ARG A 198 2.64 17.75 -8.24
N PRO A 199 1.97 17.67 -7.08
CA PRO A 199 0.55 17.99 -7.00
C PRO A 199 0.20 19.38 -7.56
N SER A 200 1.11 20.35 -7.41
CA SER A 200 1.00 21.70 -7.95
C SER A 200 1.17 21.82 -9.47
N ASP A 201 1.55 20.76 -10.18
CA ASP A 201 1.75 20.77 -11.64
C ASP A 201 0.40 20.69 -12.39
N VAL A 202 -0.50 21.62 -12.05
CA VAL A 202 -1.87 21.71 -12.57
C VAL A 202 -2.13 23.08 -13.20
N ASP A 203 -3.00 23.09 -14.20
CA ASP A 203 -3.51 24.33 -14.78
C ASP A 203 -4.39 25.09 -13.78
N ASP A 204 -4.44 26.42 -13.92
CA ASP A 204 -5.22 27.32 -13.07
C ASP A 204 -4.94 27.16 -11.57
N LEU A 205 -3.66 26.99 -11.21
CA LEU A 205 -3.19 26.68 -9.85
C LEU A 205 -3.86 27.50 -8.74
N GLN A 206 -4.10 28.81 -8.94
CA GLN A 206 -4.79 29.65 -7.96
C GLN A 206 -6.22 29.18 -7.69
N THR A 207 -7.01 28.95 -8.74
CA THR A 207 -8.39 28.46 -8.64
C THR A 207 -8.43 27.04 -8.06
N ARG A 208 -7.47 26.19 -8.42
CA ARG A 208 -7.33 24.84 -7.84
C ARG A 208 -7.00 24.90 -6.36
N TYR A 209 -6.09 25.78 -5.96
CA TYR A 209 -5.73 26.00 -4.56
C TYR A 209 -6.94 26.43 -3.73
N GLU A 210 -7.71 27.40 -4.21
CA GLU A 210 -8.91 27.89 -3.53
C GLU A 210 -9.99 26.82 -3.41
N THR A 211 -10.19 26.02 -4.46
CA THR A 211 -11.15 24.92 -4.49
C THR A 211 -10.76 23.83 -3.50
N MET A 212 -9.51 23.38 -3.54
CA MET A 212 -8.99 22.37 -2.62
C MET A 212 -9.02 22.86 -1.18
N SER A 213 -8.60 24.09 -0.90
CA SER A 213 -8.61 24.66 0.45
C SER A 213 -10.01 24.72 1.03
N ARG A 214 -11.02 25.09 0.22
CA ARG A 214 -12.42 25.12 0.63
C ARG A 214 -12.98 23.73 0.91
N ALA A 215 -12.72 22.77 0.02
CA ALA A 215 -13.15 21.39 0.20
C ALA A 215 -12.49 20.75 1.43
N ALA A 216 -11.19 20.99 1.62
CA ALA A 216 -10.41 20.53 2.77
C ALA A 216 -10.95 21.11 4.08
N TRP A 217 -11.25 22.41 4.11
CA TRP A 217 -11.88 23.06 5.25
C TRP A 217 -13.22 22.40 5.59
N ARG A 218 -14.13 22.29 4.61
CA ARG A 218 -15.47 21.69 4.79
C ARG A 218 -15.37 20.24 5.26
N ALA A 219 -14.50 19.43 4.68
CA ALA A 219 -14.32 18.03 5.07
C ALA A 219 -13.80 17.90 6.51
N SER A 220 -12.86 18.75 6.90
CA SER A 220 -12.29 18.75 8.26
C SER A 220 -13.29 19.23 9.33
N GLU A 221 -14.11 20.23 9.04
CA GLU A 221 -15.14 20.75 9.95
C GLU A 221 -16.25 19.75 10.24
N ASN A 222 -16.50 18.82 9.32
CA ASN A 222 -17.55 17.81 9.45
C ASN A 222 -17.15 16.57 10.27
N LEU A 223 -15.97 16.59 10.90
CA LEU A 223 -15.49 15.53 11.78
C LEU A 223 -15.74 15.85 13.25
N PRO A 224 -16.08 14.85 14.08
CA PRO A 224 -16.19 15.05 15.52
C PRO A 224 -14.81 15.38 16.10
N SER A 225 -14.77 16.27 17.11
CA SER A 225 -13.53 16.49 17.86
C SER A 225 -13.19 15.26 18.71
N LEU A 226 -11.91 15.09 19.10
CA LEU A 226 -11.51 13.98 19.98
C LEU A 226 -12.27 13.98 21.31
N LYS A 227 -12.64 15.18 21.77
CA LYS A 227 -13.46 15.35 22.97
C LYS A 227 -14.88 14.84 22.72
N ASP A 228 -15.50 15.20 21.60
CA ASP A 228 -16.86 14.74 21.26
C ASP A 228 -16.92 13.22 21.07
N MET A 229 -15.90 12.64 20.43
CA MET A 229 -15.77 11.18 20.30
C MET A 229 -15.76 10.49 21.67
N ARG A 230 -14.99 11.02 22.64
CA ARG A 230 -14.90 10.46 23.99
C ARG A 230 -16.17 10.70 24.81
N ASP A 231 -16.71 11.90 24.76
CA ASP A 231 -17.81 12.34 25.62
C ASP A 231 -19.17 11.81 25.13
N HIS A 232 -19.33 11.55 23.82
CA HIS A 232 -20.56 11.05 23.20
C HIS A 232 -20.47 9.63 22.61
N GLY A 233 -19.28 9.02 22.59
CA GLY A 233 -19.07 7.69 22.04
C GLY A 233 -19.21 7.60 20.51
N ASP A 234 -19.04 8.72 19.79
CA ASP A 234 -18.99 8.72 18.33
C ASP A 234 -17.62 8.21 17.84
N PHE A 235 -17.51 6.90 17.71
CA PHE A 235 -16.34 6.22 17.12
C PHE A 235 -16.55 5.91 15.64
N SER A 236 -17.43 6.65 14.95
CA SER A 236 -17.66 6.47 13.50
C SER A 236 -16.47 6.93 12.65
N VAL A 237 -15.53 7.68 13.24
CA VAL A 237 -14.33 8.23 12.60
C VAL A 237 -13.09 7.69 13.32
N ASN A 238 -12.01 7.42 12.60
CA ASN A 238 -10.75 7.03 13.24
C ASN A 238 -10.15 8.23 14.01
N PRO A 239 -9.73 8.09 15.28
CA PRO A 239 -9.09 9.17 16.03
C PRO A 239 -7.90 9.83 15.30
N ALA A 240 -7.16 9.05 14.50
CA ALA A 240 -6.07 9.57 13.68
C ALA A 240 -6.55 10.59 12.62
N THR A 241 -7.74 10.38 12.06
CA THR A 241 -8.39 11.29 11.11
C THR A 241 -8.74 12.62 11.75
N THR A 242 -9.30 12.60 12.96
CA THR A 242 -9.58 13.84 13.70
C THR A 242 -8.30 14.63 14.02
N ILE A 243 -7.20 13.94 14.36
CA ILE A 243 -5.90 14.60 14.58
C ILE A 243 -5.37 15.22 13.27
N ALA A 244 -5.46 14.50 12.15
CA ALA A 244 -5.05 15.02 10.85
C ALA A 244 -5.91 16.19 10.39
N ALA A 245 -7.21 16.19 10.73
CA ALA A 245 -8.13 17.28 10.45
C ALA A 245 -7.78 18.55 11.24
N ASP A 246 -7.43 18.44 12.52
CA ASP A 246 -6.96 19.58 13.33
C ASP A 246 -5.64 20.15 12.77
N ASP A 247 -4.69 19.28 12.41
CA ASP A 247 -3.44 19.67 11.73
C ASP A 247 -3.74 20.47 10.43
N LEU A 248 -4.69 19.98 9.63
CA LEU A 248 -5.12 20.60 8.37
C LEU A 248 -5.84 21.94 8.59
N GLN A 249 -6.75 22.04 9.55
CA GLN A 249 -7.42 23.30 9.90
C GLN A 249 -6.43 24.36 10.39
N ASN A 250 -5.44 23.95 11.19
CA ASN A 250 -4.36 24.83 11.63
C ASN A 250 -3.53 25.33 10.43
N LEU A 251 -3.20 24.45 9.48
CA LEU A 251 -2.49 24.80 8.26
C LEU A 251 -3.30 25.80 7.41
N LEU A 252 -4.59 25.52 7.15
CA LEU A 252 -5.47 26.37 6.36
C LEU A 252 -5.72 27.74 7.01
N ALA A 253 -5.70 27.81 8.34
CA ALA A 253 -5.81 29.06 9.09
C ALA A 253 -4.49 29.86 9.14
N GLY A 254 -3.43 29.41 8.46
CA GLY A 254 -2.12 30.06 8.46
C GLY A 254 -1.36 29.91 9.79
N ARG A 255 -1.74 28.93 10.63
CA ARG A 255 -1.03 28.58 11.86
C ARG A 255 0.01 27.49 11.58
N SER A 256 0.85 27.18 12.56
CA SER A 256 1.81 26.07 12.49
C SER A 256 1.08 24.73 12.51
N GLY A 257 0.61 24.27 11.34
CA GLY A 257 0.08 22.92 11.13
C GLY A 257 1.15 21.99 10.54
N LEU A 258 1.08 20.70 10.89
CA LEU A 258 1.93 19.67 10.27
C LEU A 258 1.21 19.10 9.06
N TYR A 259 1.81 19.25 7.87
CA TYR A 259 1.28 18.62 6.65
C TYR A 259 1.52 17.11 6.61
N TRP A 260 2.49 16.61 7.37
CA TRP A 260 2.80 15.20 7.49
C TRP A 260 3.26 14.83 8.89
N ARG A 261 2.95 13.60 9.32
CA ARG A 261 3.43 13.03 10.58
C ARG A 261 3.63 11.53 10.41
N GLU A 262 4.83 11.04 10.70
CA GLU A 262 5.05 9.61 10.87
C GLU A 262 4.37 9.11 12.15
N ARG A 263 4.22 7.78 12.29
CA ARG A 263 3.69 7.17 13.53
C ARG A 263 4.47 7.56 14.79
N HIS A 264 5.75 7.93 14.65
CA HIS A 264 6.57 8.49 15.70
C HIS A 264 7.61 9.45 15.10
N GLU A 265 7.94 10.54 15.80
CA GLU A 265 8.84 11.60 15.30
C GLU A 265 10.28 11.16 15.03
N THR A 266 10.71 10.05 15.65
CA THR A 266 12.07 9.49 15.47
C THR A 266 12.20 8.59 14.24
N ILE A 267 11.10 8.30 13.54
CA ILE A 267 11.13 7.49 12.33
C ILE A 267 11.74 8.31 11.20
N ASP A 268 12.69 7.71 10.49
CA ASP A 268 13.32 8.28 9.31
C ASP A 268 12.95 7.38 8.13
N PRO A 269 12.08 7.82 7.21
CA PRO A 269 11.57 6.96 6.14
C PRO A 269 12.65 6.46 5.17
N ARG A 270 13.84 7.07 5.20
CA ARG A 270 14.99 6.70 4.36
C ARG A 270 15.65 5.38 4.79
N VAL A 271 15.59 5.05 6.09
CA VAL A 271 16.35 3.94 6.69
C VAL A 271 15.55 3.09 7.69
N HIS A 272 14.42 3.60 8.17
CA HIS A 272 13.55 2.92 9.12
C HIS A 272 12.29 2.34 8.45
N THR A 273 11.73 1.31 9.07
CA THR A 273 10.35 0.89 8.83
C THR A 273 9.40 1.94 9.41
N LEU A 274 8.30 2.18 8.72
CA LEU A 274 7.22 3.12 9.00
C LEU A 274 6.10 2.54 9.89
N LEU A 275 6.10 1.23 10.17
CA LEU A 275 5.09 0.58 11.02
C LEU A 275 5.08 1.06 12.49
N GLY A 276 6.14 1.72 12.95
CA GLY A 276 6.25 2.27 14.30
C GLY A 276 7.63 2.05 14.93
N VAL A 277 7.68 2.26 16.25
CA VAL A 277 8.89 2.09 17.07
C VAL A 277 8.72 0.91 18.02
N ALA A 278 9.82 0.24 18.35
CA ALA A 278 9.86 -0.60 19.54
C ALA A 278 10.05 0.30 20.78
N TRP A 279 9.63 -0.19 21.95
CA TRP A 279 9.86 0.49 23.23
C TRP A 279 10.81 -0.35 24.07
N THR A 280 12.11 -0.20 23.80
CA THR A 280 13.17 -0.91 24.53
C THR A 280 13.58 -0.04 25.71
N GLU A 281 13.44 -0.55 26.93
CA GLU A 281 13.78 0.19 28.17
C GLU A 281 13.08 1.56 28.29
N GLY A 282 11.84 1.65 27.79
CA GLY A 282 11.04 2.87 27.83
C GLY A 282 11.48 3.97 26.86
N ARG A 283 12.41 3.67 25.94
CA ARG A 283 12.83 4.60 24.88
C ARG A 283 12.29 4.15 23.52
N PRO A 284 11.86 5.10 22.67
CA PRO A 284 11.45 4.78 21.31
C PRO A 284 12.67 4.36 20.50
N ASP A 285 12.61 3.17 19.92
CA ASP A 285 13.64 2.55 19.10
C ASP A 285 13.08 2.29 17.69
N PRO A 286 13.31 3.22 16.73
CA PRO A 286 12.83 3.05 15.37
C PRO A 286 13.52 1.85 14.72
N ARG A 287 12.74 0.98 14.10
CA ARG A 287 13.28 -0.26 13.55
C ARG A 287 13.97 0.02 12.21
N PRO A 288 15.27 -0.28 12.07
CA PRO A 288 15.95 -0.15 10.80
C PRO A 288 15.46 -1.20 9.80
N ILE A 289 15.43 -0.83 8.52
CA ILE A 289 15.07 -1.74 7.42
C ILE A 289 16.00 -2.97 7.41
N THR A 290 17.28 -2.80 7.74
CA THR A 290 18.25 -3.89 7.93
C THR A 290 17.84 -4.90 9.00
N GLY A 291 17.11 -4.46 10.03
CA GLY A 291 16.57 -5.34 11.07
C GLY A 291 15.51 -6.30 10.52
N THR A 292 14.74 -5.87 9.52
CA THR A 292 13.71 -6.69 8.86
C THR A 292 14.32 -7.78 7.97
N ALA A 293 15.47 -7.50 7.32
CA ALA A 293 16.20 -8.49 6.51
C ALA A 293 16.59 -9.75 7.30
N LYS A 294 16.91 -9.60 8.60
CA LYS A 294 17.21 -10.74 9.49
C LYS A 294 16.03 -11.71 9.65
N GLY A 295 14.80 -11.22 9.57
CA GLY A 295 13.59 -12.04 9.61
C GLY A 295 13.45 -12.92 8.37
N PHE A 296 13.74 -12.36 7.20
CA PHE A 296 13.81 -13.10 5.93
C PHE A 296 14.89 -14.18 5.95
N HIS A 297 16.11 -13.81 6.36
CA HIS A 297 17.23 -14.77 6.49
C HIS A 297 16.87 -15.96 7.37
N ARG A 298 16.35 -15.71 8.58
CA ARG A 298 15.95 -16.80 9.49
C ARG A 298 14.90 -17.71 8.84
N SER A 299 13.98 -17.16 8.06
CA SER A 299 12.94 -17.95 7.38
C SER A 299 13.55 -18.85 6.30
N VAL A 300 14.45 -18.30 5.48
CA VAL A 300 15.17 -19.03 4.42
C VAL A 300 16.11 -20.09 5.00
N GLU A 301 16.87 -19.77 6.05
CA GLU A 301 17.79 -20.70 6.75
C GLU A 301 17.06 -21.93 7.31
N LEU A 302 15.80 -21.77 7.72
CA LEU A 302 14.96 -22.88 8.19
C LEU A 302 14.40 -23.75 7.05
N GLY A 303 14.83 -23.52 5.80
CA GLY A 303 14.40 -24.29 4.62
C GLY A 303 12.92 -24.05 4.27
N ARG A 304 12.33 -22.96 4.76
CA ARG A 304 10.91 -22.68 4.58
C ARG A 304 10.69 -21.95 3.26
N LYS A 305 10.59 -22.69 2.16
CA LYS A 305 10.33 -22.11 0.83
C LYS A 305 8.92 -22.45 0.33
N PRO A 306 8.29 -21.55 -0.44
CA PRO A 306 7.10 -21.89 -1.21
C PRO A 306 7.36 -23.10 -2.12
N ARG A 307 6.36 -23.97 -2.27
CA ARG A 307 6.42 -25.11 -3.19
C ARG A 307 5.09 -25.37 -3.87
N ALA A 308 5.15 -26.04 -5.01
CA ALA A 308 3.96 -26.66 -5.59
C ALA A 308 3.47 -27.81 -4.67
N PRO A 309 2.15 -28.05 -4.60
CA PRO A 309 1.61 -29.24 -3.95
C PRO A 309 2.02 -30.50 -4.71
N HIS A 310 2.13 -31.62 -3.99
CA HIS A 310 2.27 -32.92 -4.63
C HIS A 310 0.93 -33.36 -5.24
N ALA A 311 0.99 -34.29 -6.20
CA ALA A 311 -0.23 -34.91 -6.71
C ALA A 311 -1.01 -35.59 -5.58
N ASN A 312 -2.32 -35.33 -5.50
CA ASN A 312 -3.24 -35.85 -4.48
C ASN A 312 -2.96 -35.38 -3.04
N GLU A 313 -2.27 -34.26 -2.87
CA GLU A 313 -2.12 -33.65 -1.55
C GLU A 313 -3.46 -33.06 -1.09
N HIS A 314 -3.92 -33.48 0.08
CA HIS A 314 -5.21 -33.05 0.65
C HIS A 314 -5.19 -31.58 1.08
N ARG A 315 -6.38 -30.98 1.20
CA ARG A 315 -6.55 -29.65 1.79
C ARG A 315 -5.89 -29.57 3.17
N ILE A 316 -5.23 -28.44 3.41
CA ILE A 316 -4.65 -28.14 4.71
C ILE A 316 -5.78 -27.67 5.64
N PHE A 317 -6.06 -28.47 6.67
CA PHE A 317 -7.01 -28.15 7.73
C PHE A 317 -6.27 -27.65 8.97
N ARG A 318 -6.46 -26.38 9.30
CA ARG A 318 -5.77 -25.76 10.43
C ARG A 318 -6.22 -26.29 11.80
N GLU A 319 -7.51 -26.61 11.92
CA GLU A 319 -8.13 -27.11 13.16
C GLU A 319 -7.57 -28.48 13.62
N LYS A 320 -6.89 -29.22 12.74
CA LYS A 320 -6.31 -30.54 13.04
C LYS A 320 -4.89 -30.48 13.61
N GLY A 321 -4.45 -29.32 14.09
CA GLY A 321 -3.17 -29.19 14.79
C GLY A 321 -1.94 -29.32 13.88
N ASN A 322 -2.10 -29.04 12.58
CA ASN A 322 -1.00 -29.04 11.62
C ASN A 322 -0.72 -27.60 11.10
N PRO A 323 -0.26 -26.68 11.98
CA PRO A 323 -0.02 -25.26 11.68
C PRO A 323 1.30 -25.02 10.92
N GLU A 324 1.86 -26.04 10.28
CA GLU A 324 3.19 -25.89 9.67
C GLU A 324 3.11 -25.23 8.30
N ASN A 325 1.99 -25.38 7.60
CA ASN A 325 1.81 -24.92 6.22
C ASN A 325 0.45 -24.27 6.03
N VAL A 326 0.37 -23.44 5.00
CA VAL A 326 -0.85 -22.87 4.43
C VAL A 326 -0.84 -23.07 2.92
N ALA A 327 -2.01 -23.05 2.29
CA ALA A 327 -2.13 -23.05 0.85
C ALA A 327 -2.85 -21.80 0.37
N ILE A 328 -2.26 -21.13 -0.61
CA ILE A 328 -2.88 -20.02 -1.35
C ILE A 328 -3.02 -20.40 -2.82
N SER A 329 -3.92 -19.75 -3.54
CA SER A 329 -4.03 -19.95 -4.99
C SER A 329 -2.82 -19.38 -5.73
N ALA A 330 -2.58 -19.89 -6.93
CA ALA A 330 -1.53 -19.39 -7.82
C ALA A 330 -1.74 -17.89 -8.17
N VAL A 331 -2.99 -17.44 -8.32
CA VAL A 331 -3.32 -16.03 -8.55
C VAL A 331 -2.90 -15.16 -7.37
N ARG A 332 -3.26 -15.56 -6.14
CA ARG A 332 -2.85 -14.84 -4.92
C ARG A 332 -1.34 -14.84 -4.73
N ALA A 333 -0.66 -15.94 -5.07
CA ALA A 333 0.80 -16.03 -5.03
C ALA A 333 1.47 -15.07 -6.04
N GLU A 334 0.93 -14.94 -7.25
CA GLU A 334 1.44 -13.98 -8.25
C GLU A 334 1.26 -12.54 -7.78
N ILE A 335 0.07 -12.17 -7.29
CA ILE A 335 -0.20 -10.82 -6.77
C ILE A 335 0.74 -10.51 -5.59
N LEU A 336 0.94 -11.46 -4.67
CA LEU A 336 1.90 -11.30 -3.58
C LEU A 336 3.33 -11.10 -4.10
N ALA A 337 3.75 -11.85 -5.13
CA ALA A 337 5.06 -11.66 -5.76
C ALA A 337 5.19 -10.25 -6.40
N GLU A 338 4.16 -9.77 -7.09
CA GLU A 338 4.15 -8.41 -7.66
C GLU A 338 4.23 -7.30 -6.59
N LEU A 339 3.53 -7.48 -5.46
CA LEU A 339 3.60 -6.54 -4.33
C LEU A 339 4.95 -6.56 -3.61
N LEU A 340 5.59 -7.74 -3.51
CA LEU A 340 6.94 -7.88 -2.98
C LEU A 340 7.97 -7.19 -3.87
N ASP A 341 7.86 -7.34 -5.19
CA ASP A 341 8.70 -6.62 -6.15
C ASP A 341 8.47 -5.11 -6.12
N GLU A 342 7.22 -4.67 -5.97
CA GLU A 342 6.90 -3.25 -5.84
C GLU A 342 7.56 -2.66 -4.59
N TYR A 343 7.48 -3.36 -3.47
CA TYR A 343 8.16 -2.93 -2.25
C TYR A 343 9.68 -2.97 -2.41
N ALA A 344 10.23 -4.04 -3.01
CA ALA A 344 11.66 -4.19 -3.30
C ALA A 344 12.20 -3.01 -4.11
N ALA A 345 11.48 -2.60 -5.16
CA ALA A 345 11.84 -1.48 -6.01
C ALA A 345 11.78 -0.15 -5.24
N ARG A 346 10.72 0.07 -4.45
CA ARG A 346 10.53 1.30 -3.66
C ARG A 346 11.55 1.47 -2.55
N ILE A 347 12.10 0.38 -2.02
CA ILE A 347 13.16 0.44 -1.00
C ILE A 347 14.55 0.22 -1.58
N HIS A 348 14.72 0.18 -2.89
CA HIS A 348 16.04 0.04 -3.49
C HIS A 348 16.92 1.25 -3.12
N PRO A 349 18.22 1.06 -2.81
CA PRO A 349 19.13 2.16 -2.53
C PRO A 349 19.08 3.26 -3.58
N GLY A 350 18.94 4.51 -3.12
CA GLY A 350 18.86 5.67 -4.00
C GLY A 350 17.55 5.82 -4.77
N ALA A 351 16.57 4.93 -4.56
CA ALA A 351 15.22 5.14 -5.08
C ALA A 351 14.67 6.46 -4.55
N GLN A 352 14.08 7.24 -5.44
CA GLN A 352 13.51 8.55 -5.15
C GLN A 352 12.00 8.49 -5.35
N CYS A 353 11.26 9.16 -4.48
CA CYS A 353 9.82 9.33 -4.61
C CYS A 353 9.48 10.80 -4.33
N GLY A 354 8.55 11.37 -5.09
CA GLY A 354 7.95 12.67 -4.82
C GLY A 354 6.83 12.59 -3.77
N VAL A 355 5.96 13.59 -3.74
CA VAL A 355 4.74 13.55 -2.93
C VAL A 355 3.81 12.50 -3.52
N VAL A 356 3.40 11.50 -2.74
CA VAL A 356 2.54 10.41 -3.25
C VAL A 356 1.12 10.94 -3.51
N HIS A 357 0.57 10.63 -4.68
CA HIS A 357 -0.75 11.12 -5.09
C HIS A 357 -1.90 10.34 -4.43
N LEU A 358 -3.10 10.93 -4.41
CA LEU A 358 -4.31 10.35 -3.84
C LEU A 358 -4.67 8.99 -4.49
N SER A 359 -4.39 8.79 -5.77
CA SER A 359 -4.57 7.50 -6.48
C SER A 359 -3.92 6.30 -5.78
N ALA A 360 -2.90 6.52 -4.94
CA ALA A 360 -2.31 5.46 -4.14
C ALA A 360 -3.28 4.92 -3.08
N TYR A 361 -4.31 5.68 -2.68
CA TYR A 361 -5.31 5.29 -1.69
C TYR A 361 -5.94 3.94 -2.06
N ASP A 362 -6.42 3.77 -3.29
CA ASP A 362 -7.08 2.53 -3.71
C ASP A 362 -6.14 1.32 -3.70
N LEU A 363 -4.86 1.53 -4.03
CA LEU A 363 -3.85 0.48 -3.88
C LEU A 363 -3.58 0.17 -2.39
N THR A 364 -3.48 1.19 -1.54
CA THR A 364 -3.29 0.97 -0.11
C THR A 364 -4.48 0.26 0.54
N ASP A 365 -5.71 0.58 0.16
CA ASP A 365 -6.92 -0.11 0.62
C ASP A 365 -6.98 -1.54 0.10
N PHE A 366 -6.68 -1.76 -1.18
CA PHE A 366 -6.60 -3.11 -1.75
C PHE A 366 -5.57 -3.98 -1.02
N VAL A 367 -4.40 -3.44 -0.71
CA VAL A 367 -3.35 -4.17 0.02
C VAL A 367 -3.72 -4.36 1.49
N ALA A 368 -4.28 -3.35 2.17
CA ALA A 368 -4.59 -3.44 3.59
C ALA A 368 -5.86 -4.24 3.90
N GLN A 369 -6.97 -3.94 3.20
CA GLN A 369 -8.31 -4.46 3.48
C GLN A 369 -8.77 -5.53 2.47
N GLY A 370 -8.20 -5.54 1.27
CA GLY A 370 -8.45 -6.55 0.24
C GLY A 370 -7.53 -7.76 0.40
N ILE A 371 -6.60 -7.93 -0.55
CA ILE A 371 -5.75 -9.13 -0.63
C ILE A 371 -4.91 -9.35 0.63
N GLY A 372 -4.37 -8.30 1.25
CA GLY A 372 -3.54 -8.50 2.45
C GLY A 372 -4.33 -9.02 3.64
N ARG A 373 -5.61 -8.65 3.77
CA ARG A 373 -6.50 -9.25 4.79
C ARG A 373 -6.72 -10.73 4.51
N GLU A 374 -7.08 -11.09 3.28
CA GLU A 374 -7.29 -12.51 2.90
C GLU A 374 -6.03 -13.36 3.13
N LEU A 375 -4.86 -12.84 2.78
CA LEU A 375 -3.58 -13.51 2.99
C LEU A 375 -3.26 -13.68 4.49
N ARG A 376 -3.62 -12.72 5.35
CA ARG A 376 -3.47 -12.81 6.81
C ARG A 376 -4.44 -13.79 7.45
N GLU A 377 -5.70 -13.79 7.01
CA GLU A 377 -6.74 -14.73 7.47
C GLU A 377 -6.33 -16.18 7.20
N THR A 378 -5.59 -16.41 6.10
CA THR A 378 -5.04 -17.73 5.76
C THR A 378 -4.14 -18.30 6.87
N TYR A 379 -3.46 -17.45 7.65
CA TYR A 379 -2.69 -17.82 8.82
C TYR A 379 -3.18 -17.15 10.13
N GLY A 380 -4.45 -16.76 10.20
CA GLY A 380 -5.19 -16.47 11.46
C GLY A 380 -4.85 -15.19 12.17
N PHE A 381 -4.52 -14.15 11.41
CA PHE A 381 -4.44 -12.79 11.91
C PHE A 381 -5.44 -11.89 11.21
#